data_AF-A0A524BKL3-F1
#
_entry.id   AF-A0A524BKL3-F1
#
_cell.length_a   1.000
_cell.length_b   1.000
_cell.length_c   1.000
_cell.angle_alpha   90.00
_cell.angle_beta   90.00
_cell.angle_gamma   90.00
#
_symmetry.space_group_name_H-M   'P 1'
#
loop_
_entity.id
_entity.type
_entity.pdbx_description
1 polymer ?
#
loop_
_entity_poly.entity_id
_entity_poly.type
_entity_poly.pdbx_seq_one_letter_code
_entity_poly.pdbx_strand_id
1 'polypeptide(L)'
;MPRLVVVMAAAIAAAITSAPNPALAHASAVAVSPAQGAVLTSSPSLARVNFNESVTGGSDAVRVVNSAGKTMSSAARVVGSIATAPVSRLSAGRYAVTWNVVSEDGHRVTQASGFSVVLRDPIAEPVTLSLSGRSIDLSGDRVGTRTLALGGTLKRAIGQVEWRFPGMSAPFVWKLSAGRATGMLPFAGTYSVTIRAYSSATSSTTLTGPVRIRS
;
A
#
# COMPACT_ATOMS: atom_id res chain seq x y z
N MET A 1 4.69 -20.82 48.65
CA MET A 1 5.12 -19.82 47.66
C MET A 1 5.19 -20.27 46.18
N PRO A 2 5.14 -21.57 45.78
CA PRO A 2 5.23 -21.92 44.35
C PRO A 2 3.92 -21.67 43.57
N ARG A 3 2.76 -21.67 44.26
CA ARG A 3 1.45 -21.40 43.64
C ARG A 3 1.32 -19.98 43.10
N LEU A 4 1.93 -18.98 43.77
CA LEU A 4 1.88 -17.59 43.31
C LEU A 4 2.71 -17.37 42.04
N VAL A 5 3.85 -18.07 41.91
CA VAL A 5 4.75 -17.98 40.76
C VAL A 5 4.11 -18.61 39.51
N VAL A 6 3.40 -19.73 39.68
CA VAL A 6 2.67 -20.40 38.58
C VAL A 6 1.50 -19.55 38.07
N VAL A 7 0.78 -18.86 38.96
CA VAL A 7 -0.32 -17.95 38.58
C VAL A 7 0.21 -16.71 37.86
N MET A 8 1.34 -16.14 38.29
CA MET A 8 2.00 -15.01 37.62
C MET A 8 2.53 -15.39 36.23
N ALA A 9 3.16 -16.56 36.10
CA ALA A 9 3.66 -17.04 34.81
C ALA A 9 2.53 -17.33 33.80
N ALA A 10 1.40 -17.87 34.27
CA ALA A 10 0.22 -18.08 33.45
C ALA A 10 -0.44 -16.76 32.99
N ALA A 11 -0.47 -15.74 33.87
CA ALA A 11 -1.00 -14.42 33.53
C ALA A 11 -0.13 -13.67 32.51
N ILE A 12 1.20 -13.80 32.60
CA ILE A 12 2.14 -13.22 31.63
C ILE A 12 2.05 -13.96 30.28
N ALA A 13 1.91 -15.29 30.28
CA ALA A 13 1.72 -16.06 29.05
C ALA A 13 0.40 -15.71 28.33
N ALA A 14 -0.69 -15.51 29.08
CA ALA A 14 -1.99 -15.10 28.52
C ALA A 14 -1.98 -13.66 27.98
N ALA A 15 -1.20 -12.75 28.57
CA ALA A 15 -1.07 -11.37 28.11
C ALA A 15 -0.20 -11.23 26.83
N ILE A 16 0.67 -12.19 26.54
CA ILE A 16 1.51 -12.18 25.32
C ILE A 16 0.72 -12.65 24.09
N THR A 17 -0.37 -13.41 24.27
CA THR A 17 -1.22 -13.89 23.16
C THR A 17 -2.31 -12.91 22.74
N SER A 18 -2.52 -11.82 23.49
CA SER A 18 -3.52 -10.79 23.18
C SER A 18 -2.89 -9.53 22.57
N ALA A 19 -1.93 -9.68 21.66
CA ALA A 19 -1.73 -8.62 20.68
C ALA A 19 -3.04 -8.51 19.90
N PRO A 20 -3.67 -7.32 19.79
CA PRO A 20 -4.83 -7.17 18.93
C PRO A 20 -4.38 -7.49 17.50
N ASN A 21 -4.68 -8.70 17.03
CA ASN A 21 -4.81 -8.90 15.60
C ASN A 21 -5.86 -7.87 15.17
N PRO A 22 -5.60 -7.02 14.17
CA PRO A 22 -6.70 -6.30 13.55
C PRO A 22 -7.72 -7.36 13.19
N ALA A 23 -8.92 -7.29 13.77
CA ALA A 23 -9.99 -8.20 13.40
C ALA A 23 -10.02 -8.20 11.87
N LEU A 24 -9.78 -9.36 11.27
CA LEU A 24 -9.75 -9.60 9.82
C LEU A 24 -11.18 -9.49 9.28
N ALA A 25 -11.80 -8.32 9.46
CA ALA A 25 -13.16 -8.07 9.02
C ALA A 25 -13.16 -7.66 7.54
N HIS A 26 -12.15 -6.88 7.12
CA HIS A 26 -12.09 -6.33 5.77
C HIS A 26 -11.09 -7.06 4.87
N ALA A 27 -11.47 -7.22 3.60
CA ALA A 27 -10.63 -7.80 2.58
C ALA A 27 -9.33 -7.03 2.41
N SER A 28 -8.25 -7.78 2.23
CA SER A 28 -6.91 -7.28 1.98
C SER A 28 -6.37 -7.94 0.72
N ALA A 29 -5.78 -7.14 -0.18
CA ALA A 29 -5.10 -7.67 -1.34
C ALA A 29 -3.86 -8.48 -0.88
N VAL A 30 -3.85 -9.78 -1.14
CA VAL A 30 -2.75 -10.70 -0.83
C VAL A 30 -1.80 -10.89 -2.01
N ALA A 31 -2.29 -10.66 -3.24
CA ALA A 31 -1.46 -10.61 -4.43
C ALA A 31 -2.03 -9.63 -5.47
N VAL A 32 -1.15 -8.94 -6.18
CA VAL A 32 -1.49 -8.05 -7.29
C VAL A 32 -0.63 -8.44 -8.48
N SER A 33 -1.22 -8.52 -9.66
CA SER A 33 -0.53 -8.70 -10.94
C SER A 33 -0.97 -7.62 -11.92
N PRO A 34 -0.07 -6.80 -12.48
CA PRO A 34 1.36 -6.73 -12.19
C PRO A 34 1.68 -6.42 -10.72
N ALA A 35 2.77 -6.98 -10.20
CA ALA A 35 3.17 -6.81 -8.81
C ALA A 35 3.55 -5.34 -8.51
N GLN A 36 3.43 -4.94 -7.24
CA GLN A 36 3.83 -3.61 -6.80
C GLN A 36 5.31 -3.35 -7.13
N GLY A 37 5.57 -2.25 -7.83
CA GLY A 37 6.92 -1.88 -8.26
C GLY A 37 7.48 -2.71 -9.41
N ALA A 38 6.68 -3.57 -10.05
CA ALA A 38 7.15 -4.38 -11.16
C ALA A 38 7.55 -3.49 -12.35
N VAL A 39 8.69 -3.80 -12.97
CA VAL A 39 9.15 -3.21 -14.23
C VAL A 39 9.00 -4.28 -15.31
N LEU A 40 7.91 -4.23 -16.07
CA LEU A 40 7.60 -5.20 -17.09
C LEU A 40 8.39 -4.92 -18.37
N THR A 41 8.85 -5.97 -19.03
CA THR A 41 9.50 -5.88 -20.35
C THR A 41 8.51 -5.79 -21.51
N SER A 42 7.22 -6.00 -21.26
CA SER A 42 6.14 -5.90 -22.24
C SER A 42 4.82 -5.54 -21.58
N SER A 43 3.84 -5.09 -22.37
CA SER A 43 2.47 -4.85 -21.88
C SER A 43 1.87 -6.13 -21.30
N PRO A 44 1.27 -6.09 -20.09
CA PRO A 44 0.43 -7.18 -19.61
C PRO A 44 -0.88 -7.21 -20.41
N SER A 45 -1.49 -8.40 -20.50
CA SER A 45 -2.84 -8.58 -21.08
C SER A 45 -3.94 -8.57 -20.03
N LEU A 46 -3.60 -8.70 -18.74
CA LEU A 46 -4.55 -8.84 -17.64
C LEU A 46 -3.99 -8.18 -16.36
N ALA A 47 -4.85 -7.45 -15.66
CA ALA A 47 -4.64 -7.04 -14.28
C ALA A 47 -5.46 -7.96 -13.37
N ARG A 48 -4.88 -8.34 -12.23
CA ARG A 48 -5.49 -9.25 -11.26
C ARG A 48 -5.17 -8.80 -9.84
N VAL A 49 -6.18 -8.87 -8.97
CA VAL A 49 -6.03 -8.71 -7.52
C VAL A 49 -6.64 -9.94 -6.85
N ASN A 50 -5.87 -10.60 -6.00
CA ASN A 50 -6.34 -11.67 -5.14
C ASN A 50 -6.49 -11.12 -3.73
N PHE A 51 -7.61 -11.46 -3.09
CA PHE A 51 -7.96 -11.08 -1.73
C PHE A 51 -7.86 -12.29 -0.80
N ASN A 52 -7.76 -12.05 0.50
CA ASN A 52 -7.76 -13.08 1.55
C ASN A 52 -9.16 -13.68 1.81
N GLU A 53 -10.21 -13.07 1.30
CA GLU A 53 -11.62 -13.49 1.43
C GLU A 53 -12.39 -13.16 0.14
N SER A 54 -13.63 -13.63 0.02
CA SER A 54 -14.43 -13.28 -1.16
C SER A 54 -14.74 -11.80 -1.18
N VAL A 55 -14.88 -11.25 -2.39
CA VAL A 55 -15.27 -9.86 -2.55
C VAL A 55 -16.35 -9.74 -3.61
N THR A 56 -17.08 -8.64 -3.57
CA THR A 56 -18.01 -8.25 -4.62
C THR A 56 -17.57 -6.91 -5.23
N GLY A 57 -17.94 -6.66 -6.48
CA GLY A 57 -17.55 -5.44 -7.16
C GLY A 57 -18.15 -5.34 -8.56
N GLY A 58 -18.25 -4.11 -9.06
CA GLY A 58 -18.77 -3.81 -10.40
C GLY A 58 -17.70 -3.89 -11.49
N SER A 59 -17.99 -3.26 -12.63
CA SER A 59 -17.06 -3.15 -13.75
C SER A 59 -15.80 -2.33 -13.43
N ASP A 60 -15.80 -1.57 -12.34
CA ASP A 60 -14.68 -0.78 -11.82
C ASP A 60 -13.89 -1.48 -10.70
N ALA A 61 -14.25 -2.73 -10.35
CA ALA A 61 -13.64 -3.48 -9.25
C ALA A 61 -12.11 -3.55 -9.34
N VAL A 62 -11.58 -3.64 -10.56
CA VAL A 62 -10.16 -3.48 -10.90
C VAL A 62 -10.03 -2.61 -12.14
N ARG A 63 -9.12 -1.65 -12.12
CA ARG A 63 -8.77 -0.83 -13.29
C ARG A 63 -7.27 -0.66 -13.41
N VAL A 64 -6.77 -0.60 -14.65
CA VAL A 64 -5.43 -0.06 -14.92
C VAL A 64 -5.59 1.39 -15.35
N VAL A 65 -4.84 2.30 -14.73
CA VAL A 65 -4.88 3.73 -15.06
C VAL A 65 -3.48 4.27 -15.35
N ASN A 66 -3.40 5.26 -16.24
CA ASN A 66 -2.16 5.99 -16.52
C ASN A 66 -2.08 7.31 -15.73
N SER A 67 -1.01 8.08 -15.92
CA SER A 67 -0.77 9.36 -15.23
C SER A 67 -1.81 10.46 -15.54
N ALA A 68 -2.53 10.35 -16.66
CA ALA A 68 -3.61 11.26 -17.02
C ALA A 68 -4.96 10.85 -16.39
N GLY A 69 -4.99 9.80 -15.57
CA GLY A 69 -6.22 9.24 -15.01
C GLY A 69 -7.06 8.44 -16.02
N LYS A 70 -6.54 8.18 -17.23
CA LYS A 70 -7.24 7.41 -18.26
C LYS A 70 -7.23 5.93 -17.90
N THR A 71 -8.40 5.31 -17.95
CA THR A 71 -8.55 3.84 -17.82
C THR A 71 -8.00 3.14 -19.06
N MET A 72 -7.11 2.18 -18.83
CA MET A 72 -6.38 1.37 -19.81
C MET A 72 -6.78 -0.12 -19.75
N SER A 73 -7.86 -0.43 -19.03
CA SER A 73 -8.46 -1.77 -18.95
C SER A 73 -9.92 -1.74 -19.39
N SER A 74 -10.46 -2.90 -19.76
CA SER A 74 -11.90 -3.07 -19.92
C SER A 74 -12.58 -3.37 -18.58
N ALA A 75 -13.87 -3.68 -18.61
CA ALA A 75 -14.66 -3.98 -17.41
C ALA A 75 -14.07 -5.16 -16.62
N ALA A 76 -14.01 -4.97 -15.30
CA ALA A 76 -13.57 -6.02 -14.39
C ALA A 76 -14.59 -7.15 -14.25
N ARG A 77 -14.10 -8.32 -13.87
CA ARG A 77 -14.87 -9.48 -13.41
C ARG A 77 -14.36 -9.91 -12.05
N VAL A 78 -15.28 -10.19 -11.13
CA VAL A 78 -14.99 -10.70 -9.79
C VAL A 78 -15.55 -12.12 -9.68
N VAL A 79 -14.73 -13.06 -9.17
CA VAL A 79 -15.13 -14.45 -8.90
C VAL A 79 -14.48 -14.87 -7.58
N GLY A 80 -15.30 -15.05 -6.53
CA GLY A 80 -14.81 -15.34 -5.18
C GLY A 80 -13.87 -14.24 -4.69
N SER A 81 -12.64 -14.62 -4.33
CA SER A 81 -11.59 -13.71 -3.84
C SER A 81 -10.71 -13.12 -4.95
N ILE A 82 -11.10 -13.25 -6.22
CA ILE A 82 -10.26 -12.82 -7.35
C ILE A 82 -11.01 -11.81 -8.21
N ALA A 83 -10.42 -10.63 -8.38
CA ALA A 83 -10.87 -9.63 -9.33
C ALA A 83 -9.88 -9.50 -10.50
N THR A 84 -10.37 -9.45 -11.72
CA THR A 84 -9.55 -9.37 -12.94
C THR A 84 -10.10 -8.34 -13.92
N ALA A 85 -9.22 -7.66 -14.66
CA ALA A 85 -9.60 -6.77 -15.75
C ALA A 85 -8.64 -6.96 -16.95
N PRO A 86 -9.15 -7.26 -18.17
CA PRO A 86 -8.34 -7.26 -19.38
C PRO A 86 -7.70 -5.89 -19.64
N VAL A 87 -6.43 -5.90 -20.03
CA VAL A 87 -5.63 -4.67 -20.18
C VAL A 87 -5.40 -4.41 -21.67
N SER A 88 -5.76 -3.20 -22.11
CA SER A 88 -5.44 -2.73 -23.46
C SER A 88 -3.92 -2.61 -23.62
N ARG A 89 -3.43 -2.70 -24.85
CA ARG A 89 -1.98 -2.59 -25.11
C ARG A 89 -1.41 -1.30 -24.52
N LEU A 90 -0.47 -1.45 -23.59
CA LEU A 90 0.22 -0.36 -22.91
C LEU A 90 1.47 0.04 -23.70
N SER A 91 1.68 1.35 -23.85
CA SER A 91 2.97 1.90 -24.27
C SER A 91 3.96 1.85 -23.12
N ALA A 92 5.24 2.12 -23.42
CA ALA A 92 6.23 2.36 -22.37
C ALA A 92 5.75 3.48 -21.44
N GLY A 93 5.89 3.28 -20.13
CA GLY A 93 5.37 4.23 -19.14
C GLY A 93 5.11 3.63 -17.76
N ARG A 94 4.55 4.47 -16.88
CA ARG A 94 4.15 4.12 -15.51
C ARG A 94 2.63 4.05 -15.41
N TYR A 95 2.13 3.09 -14.66
CA TYR A 95 0.71 2.77 -14.53
C TYR A 95 0.37 2.40 -13.09
N ALA A 96 -0.92 2.42 -12.76
CA ALA A 96 -1.42 1.89 -11.49
C ALA A 96 -2.53 0.86 -11.75
N VAL A 97 -2.47 -0.27 -11.05
CA VAL A 97 -3.63 -1.12 -10.81
C VAL A 97 -4.37 -0.53 -9.61
N THR A 98 -5.64 -0.21 -9.78
CA THR A 98 -6.53 0.25 -8.71
C THR A 98 -7.62 -0.79 -8.50
N TRP A 99 -8.08 -0.96 -7.27
CA TRP A 99 -9.24 -1.77 -6.95
C TRP A 99 -10.20 -1.04 -6.02
N ASN A 100 -11.48 -1.38 -6.16
CA ASN A 100 -12.61 -0.85 -5.41
C ASN A 100 -13.63 -1.97 -5.24
N VAL A 101 -13.50 -2.73 -4.16
CA VAL A 101 -14.33 -3.94 -3.92
C VAL A 101 -15.05 -3.81 -2.58
N VAL A 102 -16.04 -4.67 -2.35
CA VAL A 102 -16.75 -4.78 -1.08
C VAL A 102 -16.43 -6.16 -0.50
N SER A 103 -15.93 -6.19 0.73
CA SER A 103 -15.61 -7.40 1.49
C SER A 103 -16.86 -8.17 1.90
N GLU A 104 -16.71 -9.41 2.39
CA GLU A 104 -17.83 -10.20 2.93
C GLU A 104 -18.51 -9.50 4.12
N ASP A 105 -17.76 -8.72 4.89
CA ASP A 105 -18.29 -7.92 6.01
C ASP A 105 -19.00 -6.61 5.60
N GLY A 106 -19.12 -6.36 4.29
CA GLY A 106 -19.82 -5.19 3.74
C GLY A 106 -18.98 -3.91 3.62
N HIS A 107 -17.72 -3.90 4.06
CA HIS A 107 -16.87 -2.72 3.93
C HIS A 107 -16.22 -2.60 2.57
N ARG A 108 -16.13 -1.36 2.09
CA ARG A 108 -15.45 -1.04 0.83
C ARG A 108 -13.94 -0.96 1.02
N VAL A 109 -13.21 -1.67 0.18
CA VAL A 109 -11.75 -1.71 0.12
C VAL A 109 -11.29 -1.08 -1.17
N THR A 110 -10.68 0.10 -1.05
CA THR A 110 -10.18 0.88 -2.20
C THR A 110 -8.70 1.18 -2.03
N GLN A 111 -7.86 0.66 -2.92
CA GLN A 111 -6.40 0.88 -2.89
C GLN A 111 -5.80 0.78 -4.30
N ALA A 112 -4.52 1.17 -4.43
CA ALA A 112 -3.76 1.17 -5.66
C ALA A 112 -2.36 0.59 -5.49
N SER A 113 -1.83 0.03 -6.58
CA SER A 113 -0.47 -0.49 -6.71
C SER A 113 0.15 -0.03 -8.03
N GLY A 114 1.36 0.53 -7.98
CA GLY A 114 2.08 1.03 -9.16
C GLY A 114 2.93 -0.04 -9.85
N PHE A 115 3.06 0.05 -11.18
CA PHE A 115 4.00 -0.72 -12.00
C PHE A 115 4.47 0.10 -13.21
N SER A 116 5.48 -0.37 -13.94
CA SER A 116 5.92 0.22 -15.21
C SER A 116 6.06 -0.80 -16.32
N VAL A 117 6.05 -0.32 -17.57
CA VAL A 117 6.26 -1.09 -18.79
C VAL A 117 7.41 -0.45 -19.56
N VAL A 118 8.42 -1.24 -19.93
CA VAL A 118 9.55 -0.85 -20.79
C VAL A 118 10.16 0.49 -20.38
N LEU A 119 10.36 0.69 -19.09
CA LEU A 119 10.94 1.93 -18.55
C LEU A 119 12.32 1.64 -17.97
N ARG A 120 13.33 2.32 -18.49
CA ARG A 120 14.65 2.42 -17.88
C ARG A 120 14.72 3.81 -17.28
N ASP A 121 14.74 3.89 -15.96
CA ASP A 121 14.76 5.16 -15.23
C ASP A 121 15.88 5.13 -14.20
N PRO A 122 16.51 6.28 -13.91
CA PRO A 122 17.57 6.35 -12.94
C PRO A 122 17.05 6.21 -11.51
N ILE A 123 17.98 5.89 -10.60
CA ILE A 123 17.80 5.92 -9.14
C ILE A 123 17.25 7.29 -8.75
N ALA A 124 16.21 7.32 -7.92
CA ALA A 124 15.71 8.58 -7.40
C ALA A 124 16.62 9.07 -6.29
N GLU A 125 17.08 10.32 -6.40
CA GLU A 125 17.89 10.94 -5.36
C GLU A 125 17.15 10.92 -4.01
N PRO A 126 17.83 10.58 -2.92
CA PRO A 126 17.27 10.70 -1.58
C PRO A 126 16.82 12.14 -1.29
N VAL A 127 15.63 12.28 -0.73
CA VAL A 127 15.06 13.56 -0.30
C VAL A 127 14.59 13.45 1.14
N THR A 128 14.87 14.46 1.95
CA THR A 128 14.30 14.61 3.28
C THR A 128 12.99 15.39 3.20
N LEU A 129 11.90 14.75 3.61
CA LEU A 129 10.56 15.30 3.69
C LEU A 129 10.33 15.95 5.06
N SER A 130 9.44 16.94 5.12
CA SER A 130 8.91 17.47 6.38
C SER A 130 7.42 17.16 6.49
N LEU A 131 7.06 16.21 7.36
CA LEU A 131 5.66 15.85 7.65
C LEU A 131 5.35 16.17 9.10
N SER A 132 4.34 17.01 9.34
CA SER A 132 3.97 17.48 10.69
C SER A 132 5.18 17.97 11.53
N GLY A 133 6.13 18.67 10.89
CA GLY A 133 7.33 19.19 11.55
C GLY A 133 8.44 18.16 11.84
N ARG A 134 8.32 16.93 11.31
CA ARG A 134 9.35 15.88 11.44
C ARG A 134 10.04 15.60 10.12
N SER A 135 11.36 15.47 10.18
CA SER A 135 12.20 15.02 9.06
C SER A 135 12.05 13.53 8.81
N ILE A 136 11.80 13.15 7.57
CA ILE A 136 11.62 11.77 7.12
C ILE A 136 12.38 11.56 5.83
N ASP A 137 13.17 10.49 5.74
CA ASP A 137 13.91 10.21 4.52
C ASP A 137 13.06 9.44 3.53
N LEU A 138 13.08 9.88 2.27
CA LEU A 138 12.49 9.19 1.13
C LEU A 138 13.58 8.95 0.10
N SER A 139 13.93 7.69 -0.15
CA SER A 139 14.89 7.28 -1.17
C SER A 139 14.25 6.37 -2.21
N GLY A 140 14.92 6.08 -3.33
CA GLY A 140 14.41 5.11 -4.31
C GLY A 140 15.54 4.52 -5.16
N ASP A 141 15.74 3.22 -5.07
CA ASP A 141 16.81 2.47 -5.75
C ASP A 141 16.40 1.95 -7.14
N ARG A 142 15.13 2.10 -7.52
CA ARG A 142 14.55 1.60 -8.77
C ARG A 142 13.44 2.51 -9.29
N VAL A 143 13.08 2.33 -10.56
CA VAL A 143 12.02 3.07 -11.27
C VAL A 143 10.73 3.15 -10.46
N GLY A 144 10.34 4.38 -10.08
CA GLY A 144 9.12 4.66 -9.33
C GLY A 144 9.06 4.09 -7.91
N THR A 145 9.99 3.22 -7.52
CA THR A 145 10.06 2.67 -6.16
C THR A 145 10.59 3.72 -5.22
N ARG A 146 9.98 3.81 -4.04
CA ARG A 146 10.34 4.71 -2.96
C ARG A 146 10.34 3.94 -1.66
N THR A 147 11.32 4.22 -0.82
CA THR A 147 11.40 3.75 0.55
C THR A 147 11.39 4.93 1.49
N LEU A 148 10.38 4.97 2.32
CA LEU A 148 10.26 5.91 3.43
C LEU A 148 10.92 5.31 4.67
N ALA A 149 11.72 6.11 5.38
CA ALA A 149 12.36 5.72 6.63
C ALA A 149 12.10 6.74 7.75
N LEU A 150 11.55 6.27 8.86
CA LEU A 150 11.29 7.04 10.06
C LEU A 150 12.48 6.97 11.03
N GLY A 151 12.90 8.11 11.57
CA GLY A 151 13.95 8.21 12.57
C GLY A 151 13.44 8.21 14.02
N GLY A 152 14.38 8.38 14.95
CA GLY A 152 14.10 8.62 16.37
C GLY A 152 13.26 7.53 17.04
N THR A 153 12.24 7.93 17.78
CA THR A 153 11.33 7.03 18.51
C THR A 153 10.45 6.17 17.58
N LEU A 154 10.34 6.53 16.30
CA LEU A 154 9.53 5.80 15.31
C LEU A 154 10.34 4.80 14.48
N LYS A 155 11.65 4.64 14.74
CA LYS A 155 12.54 3.74 13.99
C LYS A 155 12.14 2.26 14.02
N ARG A 156 11.29 1.85 14.98
CA ARG A 156 10.74 0.49 15.09
C ARG A 156 9.23 0.44 14.88
N ALA A 157 8.61 1.57 14.53
CA ALA A 157 7.17 1.64 14.43
C ALA A 157 6.63 0.72 13.33
N ILE A 158 5.43 0.21 13.55
CA ILE A 158 4.64 -0.52 12.56
C ILE A 158 3.44 0.34 12.15
N GLY A 159 2.73 -0.07 11.11
CA GLY A 159 1.47 0.58 10.70
C GLY A 159 1.37 0.70 9.19
N GLN A 160 1.01 1.89 8.72
CA GLN A 160 0.81 2.13 7.29
C GLN A 160 1.18 3.55 6.86
N VAL A 161 1.58 3.66 5.60
CA VAL A 161 1.77 4.92 4.90
C VAL A 161 0.78 4.97 3.75
N GLU A 162 -0.07 5.99 3.76
CA GLU A 162 -1.07 6.22 2.74
C GLU A 162 -0.68 7.42 1.88
N TRP A 163 -0.66 7.23 0.56
CA TRP A 163 -0.36 8.26 -0.43
C TRP A 163 -1.58 8.48 -1.32
N ARG A 164 -2.08 9.71 -1.37
CA ARG A 164 -3.18 10.11 -2.26
C ARG A 164 -2.67 10.99 -3.38
N PHE A 165 -2.98 10.60 -4.61
CA PHE A 165 -2.69 11.40 -5.80
C PHE A 165 -3.95 12.17 -6.24
N PRO A 166 -3.85 13.46 -6.57
CA PRO A 166 -4.97 14.24 -7.07
C PRO A 166 -5.65 13.58 -8.27
N GLY A 167 -6.99 13.53 -8.26
CA GLY A 167 -7.77 12.90 -9.33
C GLY A 167 -7.86 11.37 -9.28
N MET A 168 -7.17 10.71 -8.33
CA MET A 168 -7.31 9.27 -8.08
C MET A 168 -8.01 9.02 -6.75
N SER A 169 -9.12 8.26 -6.78
CA SER A 169 -9.84 7.88 -5.55
C SER A 169 -9.10 6.82 -4.74
N ALA A 170 -8.36 5.94 -5.40
CA ALA A 170 -7.63 4.85 -4.78
C ALA A 170 -6.28 5.32 -4.23
N PRO A 171 -6.02 5.23 -2.92
CA PRO A 171 -4.72 5.55 -2.34
C PRO A 171 -3.70 4.43 -2.57
N PHE A 172 -2.41 4.77 -2.63
CA PHE A 172 -1.34 3.79 -2.48
C PHE A 172 -1.08 3.59 -0.99
N VAL A 173 -1.29 2.38 -0.49
CA VAL A 173 -1.11 2.06 0.93
C VAL A 173 0.06 1.10 1.09
N TRP A 174 1.10 1.54 1.81
CA TRP A 174 2.29 0.74 2.07
C TRP A 174 2.32 0.32 3.52
N LYS A 175 2.67 -0.93 3.76
CA LYS A 175 2.92 -1.43 5.11
C LYS A 175 4.16 -0.74 5.69
N LEU A 176 4.01 -0.15 6.86
CA LEU A 176 5.12 0.34 7.68
C LEU A 176 5.56 -0.81 8.60
N SER A 177 6.84 -1.15 8.55
CA SER A 177 7.44 -2.20 9.38
C SER A 177 8.85 -1.78 9.77
N ALA A 178 9.13 -1.83 11.07
CA ALA A 178 10.40 -1.36 11.63
C ALA A 178 10.79 0.05 11.14
N GLY A 179 9.83 0.97 11.16
CA GLY A 179 10.03 2.36 10.73
C GLY A 179 10.23 2.55 9.22
N ARG A 180 10.09 1.50 8.40
CA ARG A 180 10.30 1.56 6.95
C ARG A 180 9.06 1.15 6.18
N ALA A 181 8.79 1.82 5.07
CA ALA A 181 7.71 1.46 4.15
C ALA A 181 8.20 1.63 2.71
N THR A 182 7.98 0.62 1.87
CA THR A 182 8.44 0.60 0.49
C THR A 182 7.28 0.34 -0.46
N GLY A 183 7.22 1.10 -1.55
CA GLY A 183 6.30 0.85 -2.64
C GLY A 183 6.58 1.74 -3.85
N MET A 184 5.68 1.75 -4.83
CA MET A 184 5.85 2.54 -6.04
C MET A 184 4.87 3.71 -6.09
N LEU A 185 5.39 4.91 -6.37
CA LEU A 185 4.59 6.09 -6.74
C LEU A 185 4.75 6.29 -8.25
N PRO A 186 3.76 5.90 -9.07
CA PRO A 186 3.92 5.85 -10.51
C PRO A 186 3.85 7.23 -11.17
N PHE A 187 3.28 8.24 -10.52
CA PHE A 187 2.98 9.53 -11.17
C PHE A 187 3.75 10.68 -10.52
N ALA A 188 4.28 11.58 -11.35
CA ALA A 188 4.84 12.83 -10.87
C ALA A 188 3.71 13.78 -10.44
N GLY A 189 3.97 14.60 -9.42
CA GLY A 189 3.00 15.53 -8.86
C GLY A 189 3.09 15.61 -7.34
N THR A 190 2.11 16.28 -6.73
CA THR A 190 2.05 16.44 -5.27
C THR A 190 1.08 15.45 -4.67
N TYR A 191 1.59 14.54 -3.85
CA TYR A 191 0.78 13.59 -3.08
C TYR A 191 0.45 14.18 -1.72
N SER A 192 -0.75 13.89 -1.21
CA SER A 192 -1.04 14.02 0.22
C SER A 192 -0.63 12.71 0.90
N VAL A 193 0.20 12.80 1.93
CA VAL A 193 0.75 11.64 2.63
C VAL A 193 0.22 11.59 4.04
N THR A 194 -0.19 10.42 4.51
CA THR A 194 -0.56 10.20 5.91
C THR A 194 0.12 8.92 6.41
N ILE A 195 0.94 9.05 7.44
CA ILE A 195 1.62 7.95 8.11
C ILE A 195 0.89 7.72 9.43
N ARG A 196 0.39 6.50 9.63
CA ARG A 196 -0.11 6.04 10.94
C ARG A 196 0.92 5.07 11.50
N ALA A 197 1.70 5.54 12.47
CA ALA A 197 2.80 4.80 13.07
C ALA A 197 2.47 4.42 14.51
N TYR A 198 2.65 3.15 14.86
CA TYR A 198 2.47 2.61 16.20
C TYR A 198 3.84 2.19 16.75
N SER A 199 4.30 2.84 17.82
CA SER A 199 5.56 2.52 18.50
C SER A 199 5.38 1.51 19.63
N SER A 200 4.14 1.37 20.13
CA SER A 200 3.70 0.33 21.06
C SER A 200 2.19 0.09 20.88
N ALA A 201 1.62 -0.85 21.63
CA ALA A 201 0.17 -1.12 21.62
C ALA A 201 -0.69 0.10 22.04
N THR A 202 -0.11 1.03 22.81
CA THR A 202 -0.83 2.20 23.37
C THR A 202 -0.31 3.54 22.82
N SER A 203 0.74 3.52 22.00
CA SER A 203 1.36 4.73 21.47
C SER A 203 1.29 4.77 19.95
N SER A 204 0.53 5.74 19.43
CA SER A 204 0.39 6.00 18.01
C SER A 204 0.75 7.46 17.68
N THR A 205 1.36 7.66 16.52
CA THR A 205 1.66 8.98 15.95
C THR A 205 1.13 9.04 14.52
N THR A 206 0.40 10.11 14.20
CA THR A 206 -0.01 10.41 12.82
C THR A 206 0.85 11.54 12.27
N LEU A 207 1.52 11.32 11.14
CA LEU A 207 2.29 12.34 10.42
C LEU A 207 1.62 12.60 9.08
N THR A 208 1.47 13.86 8.69
CA THR A 208 0.81 14.22 7.43
C THR A 208 1.46 15.44 6.78
N GLY A 209 1.33 15.52 5.47
CA GLY A 209 1.81 16.65 4.69
C GLY A 209 1.84 16.37 3.19
N PRO A 210 2.05 17.41 2.37
CA PRO A 210 2.26 17.26 0.94
C PRO A 210 3.68 16.77 0.62
N VAL A 211 3.81 15.88 -0.37
CA VAL A 211 5.10 15.41 -0.88
C VAL A 211 5.11 15.52 -2.40
N ARG A 212 6.08 16.26 -2.94
CA ARG A 212 6.24 16.43 -4.39
C ARG A 212 7.17 15.37 -4.96
N ILE A 213 6.65 14.55 -5.87
CA ILE A 213 7.41 13.57 -6.67
C ILE A 213 7.68 14.17 -8.04
N ARG A 214 8.94 14.18 -8.45
CA ARG A 214 9.38 14.62 -9.78
C ARG A 214 9.38 13.43 -10.75
N SER A 215 9.21 13.74 -12.04
CA SER A 215 9.18 12.77 -13.15
C SER A 215 10.48 12.01 -13.27
#